data_AF-A0A0Q9Y8X5-F1
#
_entry.id   AF-A0A0Q9Y8X5-F1
#
_cell.length_a   1.000
_cell.length_b   1.000
_cell.length_c   1.000
_cell.angle_alpha   90.00
_cell.angle_beta   90.00
_cell.angle_gamma   90.00
#
_symmetry.space_group_name_H-M   'P 1'
#
loop_
_entity.id
_entity.type
_entity.pdbx_description
1 polymer ?
#
loop_
_entity_poly.entity_id
_entity_poly.type
_entity_poly.pdbx_seq_one_letter_code
_entity_poly.pdbx_strand_id
1 'polypeptide(L)' 'MTTNDNLDVLRFYQKRGFTISGIYIDSTKKSRKIKPSIGLTGNFDIPVCDEIDLILEI' A
#
# COMPACT_ATOMS: atom_id res chain seq x y z
N MET A 1 4.07 -3.11 -5.50
CA MET A 1 3.84 -2.67 -4.11
C MET A 1 3.11 -1.33 -4.08
N THR A 2 2.14 -1.19 -3.20
CA THR A 2 1.44 0.06 -2.82
C THR A 2 1.16 0.04 -1.32
N THR A 3 0.44 1.02 -0.78
CA THR A 3 0.04 1.09 0.65
C THR A 3 -1.48 1.00 0.78
N ASN A 4 -1.94 0.61 1.97
CA ASN A 4 -3.36 0.36 2.26
C ASN A 4 -4.28 1.58 2.02
N ASP A 5 -3.75 2.81 2.11
CA ASP A 5 -4.50 4.03 1.85
C ASP A 5 -4.73 4.29 0.35
N ASN A 6 -3.92 3.71 -0.53
CA ASN A 6 -3.91 4.06 -1.95
C ASN A 6 -4.91 3.25 -2.77
N LEU A 7 -6.19 3.46 -2.48
CA LEU A 7 -7.32 2.78 -3.13
C LEU A 7 -7.36 3.00 -4.65
N ASP A 8 -6.91 4.17 -5.14
CA ASP A 8 -6.86 4.45 -6.56
C ASP A 8 -5.83 3.58 -7.30
N VAL A 9 -4.66 3.37 -6.70
CA VAL A 9 -3.64 2.46 -7.25
C VAL A 9 -4.13 1.02 -7.21
N LEU A 10 -4.73 0.57 -6.11
CA LEU A 10 -5.33 -0.77 -6.02
C LEU A 10 -6.38 -0.97 -7.12
N ARG A 11 -7.32 -0.03 -7.27
CA ARG A 11 -8.35 -0.06 -8.31
C ARG A 11 -7.73 -0.09 -9.72
N PHE A 12 -6.71 0.74 -9.96
CA PHE A 12 -6.05 0.84 -11.26
C PHE A 12 -5.41 -0.48 -11.70
N TYR A 13 -4.67 -1.13 -10.79
CA TYR A 13 -3.94 -2.36 -11.08
C TYR A 13 -4.84 -3.58 -11.11
N GLN A 14 -5.80 -3.70 -10.19
CA GLN A 14 -6.76 -4.82 -10.22
C GLN A 14 -7.56 -4.86 -11.54
N LYS A 15 -7.98 -3.70 -12.06
CA LYS A 15 -8.64 -3.62 -13.39
C LYS A 15 -7.75 -4.04 -14.57
N ARG A 16 -6.45 -4.22 -14.36
CA ARG A 16 -5.45 -4.61 -15.38
C ARG A 16 -4.91 -6.02 -15.16
N GLY A 17 -5.61 -6.84 -14.38
CA GLY A 17 -5.25 -8.23 -14.15
C GLY A 17 -4.19 -8.45 -13.06
N PHE A 18 -3.83 -7.41 -12.31
CA PHE A 18 -2.99 -7.62 -11.13
C PHE A 18 -3.84 -8.15 -9.98
N THR A 19 -3.29 -9.10 -9.23
CA THR A 19 -3.88 -9.65 -8.01
C THR A 19 -3.02 -9.31 -6.79
N ILE A 20 -3.64 -9.23 -5.61
CA ILE A 20 -2.91 -9.06 -4.36
C ILE A 20 -2.14 -10.34 -4.05
N SER A 21 -0.82 -10.22 -3.92
CA SER A 21 0.06 -11.36 -3.65
C SER A 21 0.61 -11.38 -2.23
N GLY A 22 0.54 -10.26 -1.51
CA GLY A 22 1.08 -10.13 -0.16
C GLY A 22 0.59 -8.89 0.55
N ILE A 23 0.49 -8.97 1.87
CA ILE A 23 0.15 -7.85 2.74
C ILE A 23 1.14 -7.86 3.90
N TYR A 24 1.80 -6.74 4.15
CA TYR A 24 2.78 -6.57 5.21
C TYR A 24 2.24 -5.59 6.24
N ILE A 25 1.68 -6.15 7.31
CA ILE A 25 1.05 -5.39 8.37
C ILE A 25 2.06 -4.52 9.12
N ASP A 26 1.70 -3.27 9.35
CA ASP A 26 2.47 -2.24 10.04
C ASP A 26 3.85 -1.95 9.43
N SER A 27 4.11 -2.38 8.19
CA SER A 27 5.42 -2.20 7.56
C SER A 27 5.77 -0.72 7.40
N THR A 28 4.81 0.12 7.04
CA THR A 28 5.03 1.57 6.92
C THR A 28 5.27 2.23 8.28
N LYS A 29 4.67 1.71 9.38
CA LYS A 29 4.97 2.17 10.74
C LYS A 29 6.41 1.87 11.12
N LYS A 30 6.94 0.71 10.72
CA LYS A 30 8.35 0.36 10.91
C LYS A 30 9.25 1.25 10.05
N SER A 31 8.92 1.43 8.78
CA SER A 31 9.64 2.31 7.85
C SER A 31 9.68 3.76 8.34
N ARG A 32 8.63 4.25 8.99
CA ARG A 32 8.58 5.61 9.57
C ARG A 32 9.63 5.85 10.65
N LYS A 33 10.11 4.81 11.33
CA LYS A 33 11.22 4.93 12.29
C LYS A 33 12.55 5.29 11.61
N ILE A 34 12.71 4.87 10.36
CA ILE A 34 13.91 5.12 9.54
C ILE A 34 13.71 6.38 8.68
N LYS A 35 12.51 6.57 8.12
CA LYS A 35 12.12 7.71 7.31
C LYS A 35 10.89 8.39 7.92
N PRO A 36 11.08 9.31 8.89
CA PRO A 36 9.97 10.00 9.55
C PRO A 36 9.10 10.85 8.64
N SER A 37 9.58 11.18 7.42
CA SER A 37 8.81 11.91 6.42
C SER A 37 7.68 11.10 5.77
N ILE A 38 7.55 9.80 6.09
CA ILE A 38 6.36 9.02 5.72
C ILE A 38 5.17 9.50 6.55
N GLY A 39 4.18 10.10 5.89
CA GLY A 39 2.97 10.63 6.53
C GLY A 39 2.19 9.59 7.35
N LEU A 40 1.45 10.04 8.35
CA LEU A 40 0.57 9.20 9.17
C LEU A 40 -0.75 8.89 8.47
N THR A 41 -1.23 9.85 7.70
CA THR A 41 -2.49 9.79 6.95
C THR A 41 -2.17 9.92 5.47
N GLY A 42 -2.79 9.08 4.67
CA GLY A 42 -2.61 9.02 3.22
C GLY A 42 -3.85 9.49 2.49
N ASN A 43 -4.14 8.87 1.35
CA ASN A 43 -5.32 9.22 0.57
C ASN A 43 -6.62 8.90 1.34
N PHE A 44 -7.66 9.70 1.09
CA PHE A 44 -9.01 9.51 1.66
C PHE A 44 -9.05 9.48 3.20
N ASP A 45 -8.13 10.20 3.86
CA ASP A 45 -7.98 10.22 5.32
C ASP A 45 -7.70 8.84 5.94
N ILE A 46 -7.19 7.89 5.15
CA ILE A 46 -6.86 6.54 5.60
C ILE A 46 -5.46 6.55 6.25
N PRO A 47 -5.28 5.97 7.45
CA PRO A 47 -3.97 5.83 8.05
C PRO A 47 -3.02 4.98 7.19
N VAL A 48 -1.79 5.44 6.98
CA VAL A 48 -0.76 4.69 6.25
C VAL A 48 -0.08 3.74 7.22
N CYS A 49 -0.42 2.46 7.13
CA CYS A 49 0.00 1.41 8.06
C CYS A 49 0.66 0.23 7.34
N ASP A 50 0.05 -0.27 6.27
CA ASP A 50 0.40 -1.56 5.68
C ASP A 50 0.85 -1.38 4.22
N GLU A 51 1.79 -2.22 3.80
CA GLU A 51 2.16 -2.36 2.39
C GLU A 51 1.42 -3.54 1.75
N ILE A 52 1.02 -3.37 0.50
CA ILE A 52 0.31 -4.35 -0.31
C ILE A 52 1.11 -4.63 -1.57
N ASP A 53 1.48 -5.88 -1.77
CA ASP A 53 2.08 -6.36 -3.00
C ASP A 53 1.02 -6.83 -3.99
N LEU A 54 1.30 -6.54 -5.26
CA LEU A 54 0.46 -6.88 -6.41
C LEU A 54 1.35 -7.55 -7.46
N ILE A 55 0.88 -8.65 -8.03
CA ILE A 55 1.52 -9.35 -9.16
C ILE A 55 0.57 -9.38 -10.35
N LEU A 56 1.13 -9.32 -11.55
CA LEU A 56 0.39 -9.64 -12.77
C LEU A 56 0.45 -11.15 -12.97
N GLU A 57 -0.70 -11.81 -12.99
CA GLU A 57 -0.76 -13.21 -13.43
C GLU A 57 -0.62 -13.20 -14.97
N ILE A 58 0.45 -13.82 -15.46
CA ILE A 58 0.73 -14.01 -16.90
C ILE A 58 0.34 -15.43 -17.28
#